data_AF-A0A0D6LC43-F1
#
_entry.id   AF-A0A0D6LC43-F1
#
_cell.length_a   1.000
_cell.length_b   1.000
_cell.length_c   1.000
_cell.angle_alpha   90.00
_cell.angle_beta   90.00
_cell.angle_gamma   90.00
#
_symmetry.space_group_name_H-M   'P 1'
#
loop_
_entity.id
_entity.type
_entity.pdbx_description
1 polymer ?
#
loop_
_entity_poly.entity_id
_entity_poly.type
_entity_poly.pdbx_seq_one_letter_code
_entity_poly.pdbx_strand_id
1 'polypeptide(L)'
;MNRLHIVHRFARGIASAAPKTSTGIEHADALAKAGGKKPDWKLYKVGDYLKMNQYSFYDGEVTLAKHRLQQPTNKKPDVLPQVKPGVAQKTK
;
A
#
# COMPACT_ATOMS: atom_id res chain seq x y z
N MET A 1 -20.56 -19.18 37.11
CA MET A 1 -20.65 -18.10 36.09
C MET A 1 -21.89 -17.27 36.37
N ASN A 2 -21.73 -16.00 36.75
CA ASN A 2 -22.83 -15.17 37.28
C ASN A 2 -23.70 -14.56 36.17
N ARG A 3 -25.02 -14.76 36.25
CA ARG A 3 -26.04 -14.33 35.28
C ARG A 3 -25.98 -12.84 34.89
N LEU A 4 -25.49 -11.98 35.79
CA LEU A 4 -25.32 -10.54 35.55
C LEU A 4 -24.31 -10.21 34.43
N HIS A 5 -23.27 -11.04 34.24
CA HIS A 5 -22.29 -10.85 33.17
C HIS A 5 -22.87 -11.06 31.77
N ILE A 6 -23.89 -11.90 31.65
CA ILE A 6 -24.55 -12.22 30.39
C ILE A 6 -25.38 -10.99 29.96
N VAL A 7 -26.19 -10.43 30.85
CA VAL A 7 -27.06 -9.27 30.57
C VAL A 7 -26.26 -8.04 30.17
N HIS A 8 -25.14 -7.75 30.84
CA HIS A 8 -24.28 -6.60 30.53
C HIS A 8 -23.56 -6.70 29.17
N ARG A 9 -23.36 -7.91 28.63
CA ARG A 9 -22.80 -8.10 27.29
C ARG A 9 -23.86 -7.92 26.20
N PHE A 10 -25.10 -8.32 26.44
CA PHE A 10 -26.19 -8.16 25.46
C PHE A 10 -26.62 -6.69 25.26
N ALA A 11 -26.60 -5.88 26.32
CA ALA A 11 -27.08 -4.49 26.25
C ALA A 11 -26.17 -3.53 25.43
N ARG A 12 -24.89 -3.87 25.21
CA ARG A 12 -23.93 -2.99 24.51
C ARG A 12 -23.84 -3.20 22.99
N GLY A 13 -24.64 -4.10 22.42
CA GLY A 13 -24.53 -4.48 21.00
C GLY A 13 -25.58 -3.89 20.05
N ILE A 14 -26.53 -3.08 20.53
CA ILE A 14 -27.79 -2.85 19.77
C ILE A 14 -27.82 -1.52 18.99
N ALA A 15 -26.93 -0.57 19.25
CA ALA A 15 -26.93 0.73 18.56
C ALA A 15 -25.60 0.98 17.84
N SER A 16 -25.57 0.71 16.53
CA SER A 16 -24.53 1.19 15.63
C SER A 16 -24.94 2.53 15.03
N ALA A 17 -24.09 3.55 15.16
CA ALA A 17 -24.28 4.87 14.53
C ALA A 17 -23.87 4.90 13.05
N ALA A 18 -23.46 3.76 12.48
CA ALA A 18 -23.08 3.67 11.08
C ALA A 18 -24.30 3.92 10.17
N PRO A 19 -24.16 4.71 9.09
CA PRO A 19 -25.21 4.86 8.09
C PRO A 19 -25.70 3.48 7.62
N LYS A 20 -27.01 3.31 7.43
CA LYS A 20 -27.60 2.07 6.87
C LYS A 20 -27.31 1.90 5.37
N THR A 21 -26.12 2.29 4.93
CA THR A 21 -25.67 2.11 3.56
C THR A 21 -25.05 0.74 3.43
N SER A 22 -25.16 0.15 2.24
CA SER A 22 -24.60 -1.17 1.97
C SER A 22 -23.09 -1.12 2.16
N THR A 23 -22.54 -1.94 3.05
CA THR A 23 -21.10 -1.99 3.37
C THR A 23 -20.27 -2.73 2.30
N GLY A 24 -20.91 -3.29 1.28
CA GLY A 24 -20.28 -4.18 0.29
C GLY A 24 -20.30 -5.65 0.71
N ILE A 25 -20.32 -5.92 2.02
CA ILE A 25 -20.28 -7.27 2.59
C ILE A 25 -21.54 -8.05 2.25
N GLU A 26 -22.71 -7.41 2.39
CA GLU A 26 -23.99 -8.02 2.03
C GLU A 26 -24.07 -8.44 0.55
N HIS A 27 -23.38 -7.73 -0.36
CA HIS A 27 -23.30 -8.09 -1.77
C HIS A 27 -22.37 -9.27 -2.01
N ALA A 28 -21.23 -9.33 -1.32
CA ALA A 28 -20.32 -10.46 -1.36
C ALA A 28 -20.97 -11.75 -0.81
N ASP A 29 -21.72 -11.63 0.28
CA ASP A 29 -22.48 -12.74 0.87
C ASP A 29 -23.63 -13.22 -0.04
N ALA A 30 -24.34 -12.28 -0.68
CA ALA A 30 -25.37 -12.61 -1.66
C ALA A 30 -24.79 -13.31 -2.89
N LEU A 31 -23.63 -12.85 -3.38
CA LEU A 31 -22.91 -13.47 -4.50
C LEU A 31 -22.44 -14.89 -4.14
N ALA A 32 -21.92 -15.10 -2.92
CA ALA A 32 -21.53 -16.41 -2.43
C ALA A 32 -22.73 -17.36 -2.31
N LYS A 33 -23.89 -16.87 -1.84
CA LYS A 33 -25.15 -17.63 -1.74
C LYS A 33 -25.78 -17.95 -3.10
N ALA A 34 -25.64 -17.07 -4.08
CA ALA A 34 -26.16 -17.24 -5.44
C ALA A 34 -25.37 -18.25 -6.29
N GLY A 35 -24.40 -18.96 -5.70
CA GLY A 35 -23.56 -19.91 -6.42
C GLY A 35 -22.28 -19.29 -6.98
N GLY A 36 -21.84 -18.14 -6.44
CA GLY A 36 -20.51 -17.60 -6.69
C GLY A 36 -19.46 -18.67 -6.44
N LYS A 37 -18.86 -19.18 -7.52
CA LYS A 37 -17.76 -20.15 -7.44
C LYS A 37 -16.63 -19.52 -6.62
N LYS A 38 -15.94 -20.34 -5.81
CA LYS A 38 -14.70 -19.90 -5.16
C LYS A 38 -13.78 -19.31 -6.24
N PRO A 39 -13.17 -18.13 -6.02
CA PRO A 39 -12.28 -17.53 -6.99
C PRO A 39 -11.17 -18.51 -7.31
N ASP A 40 -11.00 -18.81 -8.61
CA ASP A 40 -9.88 -19.64 -9.05
C ASP A 40 -8.64 -18.76 -9.13
N TRP A 41 -7.76 -18.93 -8.14
CA TRP A 41 -6.49 -18.23 -8.06
C TRP A 41 -5.59 -18.50 -9.27
N LYS A 42 -5.81 -19.59 -10.02
CA LYS A 42 -5.11 -19.85 -11.30
C LYS A 42 -5.46 -18.85 -12.40
N LEU A 43 -6.61 -18.18 -12.30
CA LEU A 43 -7.02 -17.14 -13.25
C LEU A 43 -6.33 -15.79 -12.97
N TYR A 44 -5.65 -15.67 -11.82
CA TYR A 44 -4.89 -14.46 -11.51
C TYR A 44 -3.63 -14.41 -12.38
N LYS A 45 -3.67 -13.58 -13.42
CA LYS A 45 -2.63 -13.52 -14.44
C LYS A 45 -1.31 -12.92 -13.97
N VAL A 46 -1.28 -12.29 -12.79
CA VAL A 46 -0.15 -11.45 -12.35
C VAL A 46 0.49 -11.97 -11.07
N GLY A 47 0.69 -13.28 -11.00
CA GLY A 47 1.39 -13.92 -9.88
C GLY A 47 2.86 -13.50 -9.74
N ASP A 48 3.45 -12.89 -10.76
CA ASP A 48 4.87 -12.49 -10.74
C ASP A 48 5.18 -11.37 -9.75
N TYR A 49 4.18 -10.55 -9.37
CA TYR A 49 4.35 -9.56 -8.30
C TYR A 49 4.69 -10.20 -6.94
N LEU A 50 4.22 -11.43 -6.69
CA LEU A 50 4.52 -12.15 -5.44
C LEU A 50 5.98 -12.60 -5.35
N LYS A 51 6.71 -12.61 -6.47
CA LYS A 51 8.13 -13.01 -6.55
C LYS A 51 9.08 -11.81 -6.45
N MET A 52 8.56 -10.59 -6.36
CA MET A 52 9.39 -9.39 -6.28
C MET A 52 10.05 -9.28 -4.89
N ASN A 53 11.32 -8.92 -4.90
CA ASN A 53 12.11 -8.56 -3.71
C ASN A 53 12.37 -7.04 -3.71
N GLN A 54 13.02 -6.55 -2.65
CA GLN A 54 13.35 -5.12 -2.51
C GLN A 54 14.18 -4.56 -3.69
N TYR A 55 14.92 -5.42 -4.40
CA TYR A 55 15.85 -5.02 -5.46
C TYR A 55 15.33 -5.26 -6.88
N SER A 56 14.17 -5.90 -7.05
CA SER A 56 13.65 -6.31 -8.36
C SER A 56 13.45 -5.13 -9.32
N PHE A 57 13.17 -3.94 -8.77
CA PHE A 57 13.14 -2.71 -9.55
C PHE A 57 14.52 -2.34 -10.11
N TYR A 58 15.56 -2.38 -9.28
CA TYR A 58 16.93 -2.03 -9.67
C TYR A 58 17.53 -3.07 -10.63
N ASP A 59 17.22 -4.35 -10.46
CA ASP A 59 17.64 -5.41 -11.38
C ASP A 59 17.06 -5.19 -12.78
N GLY A 60 15.79 -4.75 -12.85
CA GLY A 60 15.16 -4.30 -14.09
C GLY A 60 15.87 -3.09 -14.69
N GLU A 61 16.19 -2.07 -13.88
CA GLU A 61 16.91 -0.87 -14.33
C GLU A 61 18.29 -1.20 -14.92
N VAL A 62 19.07 -2.09 -14.30
CA VAL A 62 20.39 -2.53 -14.81
C VAL A 62 20.27 -3.24 -16.15
N THR A 63 19.22 -4.07 -16.30
CA THR A 63 18.95 -4.78 -17.55
C THR A 63 18.55 -3.80 -18.65
N LEU A 64 17.68 -2.84 -18.34
CA LEU A 64 17.21 -1.82 -19.28
C LEU A 64 18.30 -0.83 -19.67
N ALA A 65 19.23 -0.51 -18.77
CA ALA A 65 20.30 0.47 -19.00
C ALA A 65 21.11 0.17 -20.27
N LYS A 66 21.32 -1.11 -20.60
CA LYS A 66 22.07 -1.54 -21.80
C LYS A 66 21.38 -1.17 -23.11
N HIS A 67 20.06 -1.00 -23.09
CA HIS A 67 19.24 -0.71 -24.26
C HIS A 67 18.83 0.76 -24.34
N ARG A 68 19.20 1.59 -23.35
CA ARG A 68 18.84 3.01 -23.31
C ARG A 68 19.76 3.82 -24.22
N LEU A 69 19.18 4.84 -24.84
CA LEU A 69 19.93 5.87 -25.55
C LEU A 69 20.75 6.71 -24.57
N GLN A 70 21.82 7.32 -25.07
CA GLN A 70 22.59 8.29 -24.28
C GLN A 70 21.68 9.47 -23.91
N GLN A 71 21.75 9.89 -22.65
CA GLN A 71 21.02 11.05 -22.19
C GLN A 71 21.57 12.32 -22.85
N PRO A 72 20.70 13.29 -23.21
CA PRO A 72 21.15 14.58 -23.71
C PRO A 72 21.98 15.29 -22.64
N THR A 73 23.07 15.92 -23.04
CA THR A 73 23.95 16.67 -22.12
C THR A 73 24.10 18.11 -22.56
N ASN A 74 24.03 19.04 -21.60
CA ASN A 74 24.38 20.46 -21.80
C ASN A 74 25.91 20.66 -21.76
N LYS A 75 26.71 19.60 -21.55
CA LYS A 75 28.18 19.62 -21.37
C LYS A 75 28.70 20.57 -20.28
N LYS A 76 27.80 21.16 -19.49
CA LYS A 76 28.12 22.01 -18.36
C LYS A 76 28.06 21.16 -17.09
N PRO A 77 29.08 21.20 -16.23
CA PRO A 77 29.00 20.56 -14.93
C PRO A 77 27.89 21.21 -14.12
N ASP A 78 27.24 20.42 -13.26
CA ASP A 78 26.29 20.97 -12.30
C ASP A 78 26.98 21.99 -11.41
N VAL A 79 26.31 23.11 -11.18
CA VAL A 79 26.81 24.14 -10.26
C VAL A 79 26.74 23.56 -8.86
N LEU A 80 27.90 23.46 -8.19
CA LEU A 80 27.96 23.01 -6.81
C LEU A 80 27.05 23.88 -5.92
N PRO A 81 26.25 23.28 -5.02
CA PRO A 81 25.43 24.05 -4.10
C PRO A 81 26.32 24.93 -3.23
N GLN A 82 26.08 26.24 -3.28
CA GLN A 82 26.77 27.19 -2.43
C GLN A 82 26.17 27.12 -1.02
N VAL A 83 26.76 26.30 -0.16
CA VAL A 83 26.47 26.35 1.27
C VAL A 83 27.20 27.56 1.83
N LYS A 84 26.47 28.61 2.22
CA LYS A 84 27.06 29.68 3.04
C LYS A 84 27.60 29.01 4.29
N PRO A 85 28.91 29.09 4.60
CA PRO A 85 29.39 28.62 5.89
C PRO A 85 28.63 29.43 6.94
N GLY A 86 27.78 28.73 7.71
CA GLY A 86 27.11 29.34 8.85
C GLY A 86 28.20 29.91 9.72
N VAL A 87 28.22 31.24 9.87
CA VAL A 87 29.12 31.91 10.80
C VAL A 87 28.84 31.28 12.16
N ALA A 88 29.75 30.44 12.64
CA ALA A 88 29.68 29.94 14.00
C ALA A 88 29.61 31.17 14.90
N GLN A 89 28.45 31.39 15.54
CA GLN A 89 28.28 32.49 16.47
C GLN A 89 29.33 32.28 17.56
N LYS A 90 30.34 33.17 17.61
CA LYS A 90 31.29 33.20 18.72
C LYS A 90 30.47 33.47 19.98
N THR A 91 30.28 32.43 20.80
CA THR A 91 29.81 32.56 22.17
C THR A 91 30.77 33.50 22.90
N LYS A 92 30.24 34.61 23.41
CA LYS A 92 30.94 35.53 24.31
C LYS A 92 31.12 34.87 25.67
#